data_AF-A0A8T0T9F6-F1
#
_entry.id   AF-A0A8T0T9F6-F1
#
_cell.length_a   1.000
_cell.length_b   1.000
_cell.length_c   1.000
_cell.angle_alpha   90.00
_cell.angle_beta   90.00
_cell.angle_gamma   90.00
#
_symmetry.space_group_name_H-M   'P 1'
#
loop_
_entity.id
_entity.type
_entity.pdbx_description
1 polymer ?
#
loop_
_entity_poly.entity_id
_entity_poly.type
_entity_poly.pdbx_seq_one_letter_code
_entity_poly.pdbx_strand_id
1 'polypeptide(L)'
;MVKQEGKKTKGKQVIEIRYIENKERRQVTFSKRKAGLLKKASELSRLCGAHFAVTIFSEKQKLPQQGGNEAGKAGSGGNVFAMGTPSVDHVLRCFVPLPGDAGYLPAMDDVAGGAAERAAVEAMVQQTEETKARVAAEVARLSAVGAKVLTAVPAGRELFWWEADAEALGEAELTEFTRALQRLRDHVRRHADKLQACNPLPRQPAQTGQGSLKLA
;
A
#
# COMPACT_ATOMS: atom_id res chain seq x y z
N MET A 1 -30.51 12.43 -31.04
CA MET A 1 -29.66 11.24 -31.33
C MET A 1 -28.95 10.87 -30.03
N VAL A 2 -29.32 9.75 -29.39
CA VAL A 2 -28.69 9.29 -28.15
C VAL A 2 -27.37 8.61 -28.50
N LYS A 3 -26.24 9.18 -28.04
CA LYS A 3 -24.90 8.63 -28.24
C LYS A 3 -24.76 7.40 -27.36
N GLN A 4 -24.74 6.20 -27.95
CA GLN A 4 -24.47 4.98 -27.18
C GLN A 4 -23.02 5.02 -26.69
N GLU A 5 -22.83 5.08 -25.37
CA GLU A 5 -21.50 5.02 -24.76
C GLU A 5 -20.94 3.60 -24.88
N GLY A 6 -19.85 3.44 -25.65
CA GLY A 6 -19.13 2.18 -25.77
C GLY A 6 -18.46 1.76 -24.45
N LYS A 7 -18.28 0.44 -24.25
CA LYS A 7 -17.61 -0.11 -23.06
C LYS A 7 -16.18 0.42 -22.93
N LYS A 8 -15.84 0.99 -21.75
CA LYS A 8 -14.51 1.58 -21.47
C LYS A 8 -13.33 0.59 -21.53
N THR A 9 -13.57 -0.71 -21.28
CA THR A 9 -12.51 -1.74 -21.35
C THR A 9 -13.04 -3.06 -21.91
N LYS A 10 -12.11 -3.90 -22.38
CA LYS A 10 -12.41 -5.26 -22.86
C LYS A 10 -12.78 -6.24 -21.73
N GLY A 11 -12.62 -5.86 -20.45
CA GLY A 11 -12.87 -6.75 -19.30
C GLY A 11 -11.84 -7.89 -19.16
N LYS A 12 -12.14 -8.90 -18.31
CA LYS A 12 -11.28 -10.07 -18.09
C LYS A 12 -11.20 -10.90 -19.38
N GLN A 13 -9.98 -11.04 -19.91
CA GLN A 13 -9.72 -11.88 -21.08
C GLN A 13 -9.24 -13.27 -20.63
N VAL A 14 -9.72 -14.31 -21.32
CA VAL A 14 -9.20 -15.67 -21.16
C VAL A 14 -7.80 -15.71 -21.76
N ILE A 15 -6.88 -16.37 -21.07
CA ILE A 15 -5.51 -16.61 -21.54
C ILE A 15 -5.20 -18.09 -21.45
N GLU A 16 -4.41 -18.60 -22.39
CA GLU A 16 -3.94 -19.98 -22.38
C GLU A 16 -3.06 -20.26 -21.15
N ILE A 17 -3.16 -21.48 -20.59
CA ILE A 17 -2.33 -21.94 -19.47
C ILE A 17 -0.99 -22.43 -20.03
N ARG A 18 -0.15 -21.46 -20.43
CA ARG A 18 1.22 -21.67 -20.90
C ARG A 18 2.12 -20.56 -20.35
N TYR A 19 3.43 -20.68 -20.57
CA TYR A 19 4.38 -19.63 -20.21
C TYR A 19 4.03 -18.31 -20.92
N ILE A 20 4.06 -17.20 -20.16
CA ILE A 20 3.77 -15.86 -20.70
C ILE A 20 5.08 -15.23 -21.11
N GLU A 21 5.36 -15.19 -22.41
CA GLU A 21 6.63 -14.63 -22.94
C GLU A 21 6.81 -13.15 -22.61
N ASN A 22 5.75 -12.35 -22.77
CA ASN A 22 5.79 -10.93 -22.48
C ASN A 22 6.02 -10.69 -20.98
N LYS A 23 7.17 -10.11 -20.64
CA LYS A 23 7.64 -9.91 -19.28
C LYS A 23 6.73 -9.02 -18.43
N GLU A 24 6.23 -7.91 -18.97
CA GLU A 24 5.34 -6.99 -18.23
C GLU A 24 4.02 -7.68 -17.91
N ARG A 25 3.43 -8.36 -18.91
CA ARG A 25 2.21 -9.16 -18.72
C ARG A 25 2.45 -10.29 -17.73
N ARG A 26 3.61 -10.94 -17.77
CA ARG A 26 3.98 -12.01 -16.83
C ARG A 26 4.10 -11.46 -15.41
N GLN A 27 4.78 -10.33 -15.20
CA GLN A 27 4.93 -9.69 -13.89
C GLN A 27 3.58 -9.27 -13.29
N VAL A 28 2.72 -8.63 -14.09
CA VAL A 28 1.37 -8.23 -13.63
C VAL A 28 0.52 -9.47 -13.31
N THR A 29 0.58 -10.51 -14.16
CA THR A 29 -0.15 -11.75 -13.95
C THR A 29 0.34 -12.48 -12.70
N PHE A 30 1.66 -12.55 -12.49
CA PHE A 30 2.27 -13.11 -11.29
C PHE A 30 1.77 -12.39 -10.04
N SER A 31 1.84 -11.05 -10.00
CA SER A 31 1.39 -10.26 -8.85
C SER A 31 -0.10 -10.50 -8.53
N LYS A 32 -0.96 -10.51 -9.56
CA LYS A 32 -2.41 -10.75 -9.39
C LYS A 32 -2.72 -12.19 -8.96
N ARG A 33 -2.09 -13.19 -9.59
CA ARG A 33 -2.30 -14.61 -9.27
C ARG A 33 -1.74 -14.96 -7.89
N LYS A 34 -0.57 -14.45 -7.53
CA LYS A 34 0.03 -14.59 -6.20
C LYS A 34 -0.92 -14.04 -5.13
N ALA A 35 -1.42 -12.83 -5.30
CA ALA A 35 -2.37 -12.24 -4.36
C ALA A 35 -3.67 -13.07 -4.26
N GLY A 36 -4.23 -13.51 -5.39
CA GLY A 36 -5.42 -14.36 -5.41
C GLY A 36 -5.22 -15.73 -4.76
N LEU A 37 -4.08 -16.38 -5.03
CA LEU A 37 -3.71 -17.67 -4.45
C LEU A 37 -3.56 -17.56 -2.93
N LEU A 38 -2.82 -16.56 -2.45
CA LEU A 38 -2.64 -16.34 -1.02
C LEU A 38 -3.97 -16.02 -0.33
N LYS A 39 -4.83 -15.21 -0.96
CA LYS A 39 -6.18 -14.95 -0.45
C LYS A 39 -6.99 -16.24 -0.31
N LYS A 40 -6.96 -17.11 -1.33
CA LYS A 40 -7.70 -18.38 -1.30
C LYS A 40 -7.17 -19.35 -0.25
N ALA A 41 -5.85 -19.42 -0.07
CA ALA A 41 -5.26 -20.27 0.95
C ALA A 41 -5.60 -19.77 2.38
N SER A 42 -5.61 -18.45 2.60
CA SER A 42 -6.09 -17.86 3.86
C SER A 42 -7.59 -18.13 4.09
N GLU A 43 -8.43 -18.01 3.06
CA GLU A 43 -9.86 -18.38 3.14
C GLU A 43 -10.05 -19.85 3.49
N LEU A 44 -9.26 -20.75 2.88
CA LEU A 44 -9.32 -22.19 3.12
C LEU A 44 -8.99 -22.53 4.58
N SER A 45 -7.91 -21.97 5.12
CA SER A 45 -7.55 -22.21 6.51
C SER A 45 -8.57 -21.63 7.49
N ARG A 46 -9.10 -20.44 7.22
CA ARG A 46 -10.15 -19.84 8.06
C ARG A 46 -11.45 -20.66 8.07
N LEU A 47 -11.90 -21.12 6.89
CA LEU A 47 -13.19 -21.81 6.76
C LEU A 47 -13.14 -23.27 7.20
N CYS A 48 -12.02 -23.96 6.92
CA CYS A 48 -11.91 -25.40 7.14
C CYS A 48 -10.96 -25.77 8.28
N GLY A 49 -10.28 -24.79 8.89
CA GLY A 49 -9.19 -25.06 9.84
C GLY A 49 -8.03 -25.80 9.17
N ALA A 50 -7.87 -25.68 7.86
CA ALA A 50 -6.87 -26.45 7.10
C ALA A 50 -5.45 -25.94 7.36
N HIS A 51 -4.54 -26.89 7.60
CA HIS A 51 -3.11 -26.65 7.65
C HIS A 51 -2.53 -26.76 6.25
N PHE A 52 -1.78 -25.73 5.83
CA PHE A 52 -1.22 -25.69 4.49
C PHE A 52 0.08 -24.89 4.50
N ALA A 53 0.91 -25.11 3.48
CA ALA A 53 2.04 -24.25 3.16
C ALA A 53 2.06 -23.96 1.66
N VAL A 54 2.25 -22.69 1.30
CA VAL A 54 2.41 -22.21 -0.07
C VAL A 54 3.72 -21.45 -0.16
N THR A 55 4.62 -21.90 -1.05
CA THR A 55 5.90 -21.23 -1.35
C THR A 55 5.95 -20.89 -2.83
N ILE A 56 6.21 -19.62 -3.15
CA ILE A 56 6.20 -19.07 -4.50
C ILE A 56 7.53 -18.37 -4.76
N PHE A 57 8.25 -18.84 -5.76
CA PHE A 57 9.50 -18.24 -6.22
C PHE A 57 9.22 -17.28 -7.37
N SER A 58 9.65 -16.03 -7.23
CA SER A 58 9.61 -15.07 -8.33
C SER A 58 10.83 -15.23 -9.22
N GLU A 59 10.67 -15.10 -10.54
CA GLU A 59 11.81 -14.86 -11.41
C GLU A 59 12.37 -13.45 -11.11
N LYS A 60 13.49 -13.31 -10.40
CA LYS A 60 14.26 -12.05 -10.44
C LYS A 60 15.05 -12.04 -11.74
N GLN A 61 14.92 -10.97 -12.50
CA GLN A 61 15.73 -10.77 -13.68
C GLN A 61 17.20 -10.63 -13.26
N LYS A 62 18.08 -11.53 -13.71
CA LYS A 62 19.50 -11.18 -13.85
C LYS A 62 19.53 -9.99 -14.81
N LEU A 63 19.97 -8.81 -14.34
CA LEU A 63 20.48 -7.78 -15.26
C LEU A 63 21.54 -8.48 -16.15
N PRO A 64 21.57 -8.22 -17.47
CA PRO A 64 22.67 -8.71 -18.29
C PRO A 64 23.95 -8.14 -17.67
N GLN A 65 24.77 -9.01 -17.08
CA GLN A 65 26.12 -8.63 -16.70
C GLN A 65 26.84 -8.35 -18.00
N GLN A 66 27.11 -7.07 -18.28
CA GLN A 66 28.20 -6.72 -19.16
C GLN A 66 29.47 -7.29 -18.55
N GLY A 67 30.10 -8.20 -19.30
CA GLY A 67 31.53 -8.54 -19.28
C GLY A 67 32.20 -8.73 -17.92
N GLY A 68 32.49 -9.98 -17.56
CA GLY A 68 33.44 -10.29 -16.51
C GLY A 68 33.39 -11.76 -16.13
N ASN A 69 34.34 -12.54 -16.64
CA ASN A 69 34.54 -13.94 -16.30
C ASN A 69 34.82 -14.07 -14.80
N GLU A 70 33.95 -14.73 -14.03
CA GLU A 70 34.33 -15.52 -12.85
C GLU A 70 33.28 -16.61 -12.59
N ALA A 71 33.72 -17.87 -12.62
CA ALA A 71 32.94 -19.03 -12.24
C ALA A 71 32.60 -18.97 -10.74
N GLY A 72 31.34 -19.22 -10.39
CA GLY A 72 30.97 -19.60 -9.01
C GLY A 72 30.06 -18.67 -8.21
N LYS A 73 29.37 -17.69 -8.81
CA LYS A 73 28.33 -16.94 -8.07
C LYS A 73 26.94 -17.43 -8.45
N ALA A 74 26.38 -18.35 -7.65
CA ALA A 74 24.96 -18.69 -7.64
C ALA A 74 24.15 -17.40 -7.45
N GLY A 75 23.73 -16.82 -8.57
CA GLY A 75 23.22 -15.46 -8.64
C GLY A 75 21.93 -15.32 -7.83
N SER A 76 22.02 -14.58 -6.73
CA SER A 76 20.95 -13.94 -5.94
C SER A 76 19.54 -14.18 -6.49
N GLY A 77 18.92 -15.23 -5.93
CA GLY A 77 17.65 -15.77 -6.35
C GLY A 77 16.49 -14.79 -6.22
N GLY A 78 15.42 -15.12 -6.94
CA GLY A 78 14.10 -14.52 -6.82
C GLY A 78 13.66 -14.15 -5.41
N ASN A 79 12.73 -13.19 -5.31
CA ASN A 79 11.97 -13.06 -4.06
C ASN A 79 11.18 -14.35 -3.83
N VAL A 80 11.27 -14.89 -2.61
CA VAL A 80 10.47 -16.02 -2.14
C VAL A 80 9.30 -15.47 -1.35
N PHE A 81 8.10 -15.91 -1.68
CA PHE A 81 6.89 -15.60 -0.92
C PHE A 81 6.39 -16.90 -0.31
N ALA A 82 6.30 -16.94 1.02
CA ALA A 82 5.84 -18.13 1.73
C ALA A 82 4.72 -17.77 2.69
N MET A 83 3.72 -18.64 2.79
CA MET A 83 2.64 -18.54 3.76
C MET A 83 2.23 -19.94 4.18
N GLY A 84 2.06 -20.14 5.47
CA GLY A 84 1.55 -21.40 5.98
C GLY A 84 0.83 -21.22 7.30
N THR A 85 -0.02 -22.18 7.62
CA THR A 85 -0.78 -22.21 8.86
C THR A 85 -0.52 -23.54 9.55
N PRO A 86 0.00 -23.54 10.79
CA PRO A 86 0.35 -22.39 11.65
C PRO A 86 1.65 -21.69 11.21
N SER A 87 2.58 -22.42 10.59
CA SER A 87 3.76 -21.86 9.94
C SER A 87 4.18 -22.75 8.76
N VAL A 88 4.93 -22.18 7.82
CA VAL A 88 5.45 -22.93 6.66
C VAL A 88 6.33 -24.09 7.10
N ASP A 89 7.22 -23.83 8.05
CA ASP A 89 8.17 -24.79 8.58
C ASP A 89 7.47 -25.95 9.32
N HIS A 90 6.45 -25.64 10.13
CA HIS A 90 5.64 -26.65 10.81
C HIS A 90 5.01 -27.62 9.83
N VAL A 91 4.41 -27.10 8.76
CA VAL A 91 3.78 -27.96 7.73
C VAL A 91 4.84 -28.74 6.95
N LEU A 92 5.98 -28.13 6.60
CA LEU A 92 7.04 -28.82 5.85
C LEU A 92 7.67 -29.98 6.63
N ARG A 93 7.87 -29.84 7.94
CA ARG A 93 8.41 -30.91 8.80
C ARG A 93 7.53 -32.15 8.82
N CYS A 94 6.22 -32.02 8.59
CA CYS A 94 5.33 -33.17 8.43
C CYS A 94 5.61 -33.99 7.17
N PHE A 95 6.20 -33.39 6.13
CA PHE A 95 6.47 -34.04 4.85
C PHE A 95 7.95 -34.37 4.63
N VAL A 96 8.87 -33.64 5.27
CA VAL A 96 10.32 -33.82 5.14
C VAL A 96 10.95 -33.86 6.54
N PRO A 97 10.99 -35.04 7.19
CA PRO A 97 11.69 -35.20 8.46
C PRO A 97 13.20 -34.97 8.26
N LEU A 98 13.80 -34.11 9.08
CA LEU A 98 15.25 -33.87 9.04
C LEU A 98 16.01 -34.91 9.88
N PRO A 99 17.27 -35.25 9.51
CA PRO A 99 18.10 -36.11 10.34
C PRO A 99 18.32 -35.46 11.72
N GLY A 100 17.76 -36.06 12.78
CA GLY A 100 17.78 -35.53 14.14
C GLY A 100 16.39 -35.24 14.74
N ASP A 101 15.34 -35.19 13.92
CA ASP A 101 13.94 -34.96 14.35
C ASP A 101 13.22 -36.24 14.80
N ALA A 102 13.96 -37.27 15.24
CA ALA A 102 13.41 -38.52 15.80
C ALA A 102 12.71 -38.26 17.14
N GLY A 103 11.56 -37.57 17.10
CA GLY A 103 10.82 -37.10 18.27
C GLY A 103 9.93 -35.87 18.00
N TYR A 104 10.18 -35.11 16.93
CA TYR A 104 9.33 -33.98 16.52
C TYR A 104 8.45 -34.39 15.33
N LEU A 105 7.57 -35.36 15.54
CA LEU A 105 6.38 -35.47 14.69
C LEU A 105 5.28 -34.70 15.42
N PRO A 106 4.95 -33.46 15.03
CA PRO A 106 3.77 -32.83 15.58
C PRO A 106 2.60 -33.76 15.31
N ALA A 107 1.93 -34.21 16.37
CA ALA A 107 0.76 -35.06 16.21
C ALA A 107 -0.22 -34.31 15.31
N MET A 108 -0.73 -34.98 14.28
CA MET A 108 -1.77 -34.44 13.41
C MET A 108 -3.08 -34.14 14.17
N ASP A 109 -3.12 -34.38 15.49
CA ASP A 109 -4.23 -34.12 16.39
C ASP A 109 -4.07 -32.79 17.18
N ASP A 110 -2.86 -32.22 17.28
CA ASP A 110 -2.65 -30.82 17.73
C ASP A 110 -3.04 -29.79 16.65
N VAL A 111 -3.42 -30.30 15.46
CA VAL A 111 -3.75 -29.61 14.19
C VAL A 111 -5.21 -29.14 14.14
N ALA A 112 -5.99 -29.38 15.19
CA ALA A 112 -7.17 -28.57 15.42
C ALA A 112 -6.75 -27.39 16.29
N GLY A 113 -6.19 -26.33 15.68
CA GLY A 113 -6.06 -25.04 16.34
C GLY A 113 -7.35 -24.79 17.12
N GLY A 114 -7.24 -24.78 18.45
CA GLY A 114 -8.37 -25.07 19.33
C GLY A 114 -9.55 -24.15 18.99
N ALA A 115 -10.77 -24.58 19.27
CA ALA A 115 -11.96 -23.76 19.01
C ALA A 115 -11.80 -22.30 19.52
N ALA A 116 -11.02 -22.11 20.60
CA ALA A 116 -10.61 -20.81 21.12
C ALA A 116 -9.75 -19.96 20.16
N GLU A 117 -8.74 -20.54 19.50
CA GLU A 117 -7.90 -19.82 18.54
C GLU A 117 -8.69 -19.43 17.29
N ARG A 118 -9.57 -20.32 16.82
CA ARG A 118 -10.50 -20.02 15.71
C ARG A 118 -11.45 -18.89 16.06
N ALA A 119 -12.05 -18.92 17.26
CA ALA A 119 -12.91 -17.86 17.75
C ALA A 119 -12.16 -16.51 17.88
N ALA A 120 -10.92 -16.53 18.34
CA ALA A 120 -10.09 -15.32 18.43
C ALA A 120 -9.77 -14.72 17.05
N VAL A 121 -9.41 -15.56 16.08
CA VAL A 121 -9.17 -15.12 14.69
C VAL A 121 -10.45 -14.58 14.07
N GLU A 122 -11.60 -15.22 14.30
CA GLU A 122 -12.89 -14.73 13.82
C GLU A 122 -13.27 -13.37 14.41
N ALA A 123 -13.07 -13.18 15.71
CA ALA A 123 -13.30 -11.88 16.36
C ALA A 123 -12.41 -10.77 15.78
N MET A 124 -11.13 -11.06 15.52
CA MET A 124 -10.22 -10.11 14.90
C MET A 124 -10.63 -9.78 13.45
N VAL A 125 -11.13 -10.77 12.70
CA VAL A 125 -11.68 -10.55 11.35
C VAL A 125 -12.91 -9.65 11.41
N GLN A 126 -13.84 -9.89 12.35
CA GLN A 126 -15.02 -9.04 12.53
C GLN A 126 -14.63 -7.59 12.83
N GLN A 127 -13.72 -7.37 13.79
CA GLN A 127 -13.20 -6.03 14.10
C GLN A 127 -12.58 -5.35 12.88
N THR A 128 -11.85 -6.10 12.06
CA THR A 128 -11.23 -5.60 10.84
C THR A 128 -12.30 -5.19 9.80
N GLU A 129 -13.32 -6.02 9.60
CA GLU A 129 -14.40 -5.72 8.66
C GLU A 129 -15.27 -4.54 9.13
N GLU A 130 -15.57 -4.45 10.42
CA GLU A 130 -16.24 -3.29 11.02
C GLU A 130 -15.43 -2.01 10.83
N THR A 131 -14.12 -2.06 11.10
CA THR A 131 -13.24 -0.90 10.92
C THR A 131 -13.19 -0.48 9.46
N LYS A 132 -13.08 -1.43 8.53
CA LYS A 132 -13.14 -1.15 7.09
C LYS A 132 -14.49 -0.54 6.70
N ALA A 133 -15.59 -1.04 7.24
CA ALA A 133 -16.92 -0.50 6.97
C ALA A 133 -17.07 0.94 7.48
N ARG A 134 -16.55 1.24 8.68
CA ARG A 134 -16.51 2.60 9.24
C ARG A 134 -15.69 3.54 8.36
N VAL A 135 -14.50 3.12 7.93
CA VAL A 135 -13.66 3.91 7.02
C VAL A 135 -14.34 4.12 5.67
N ALA A 136 -14.97 3.08 5.10
CA ALA A 136 -15.67 3.20 3.83
C ALA A 136 -16.88 4.14 3.90
N ALA A 137 -17.65 4.09 5.00
CA ALA A 137 -18.75 5.00 5.25
C ALA A 137 -18.25 6.46 5.36
N GLU A 138 -17.13 6.67 6.07
CA GLU A 138 -16.55 8.00 6.20
C GLU A 138 -15.97 8.54 4.89
N VAL A 139 -15.32 7.68 4.10
CA VAL A 139 -14.87 8.04 2.74
C VAL A 139 -16.05 8.42 1.85
N ALA A 140 -17.16 7.68 1.92
CA ALA A 140 -18.37 8.00 1.16
C ALA A 140 -18.99 9.33 1.63
N ARG A 141 -19.05 9.58 2.93
CA ARG A 141 -19.53 10.85 3.51
C ARG A 141 -18.69 12.02 3.02
N LEU A 142 -17.37 11.93 3.11
CA LEU A 142 -16.45 12.98 2.67
C LEU A 142 -16.49 13.19 1.14
N SER A 143 -16.66 12.12 0.36
CA SER A 143 -16.84 12.23 -1.09
C SER A 143 -18.14 12.96 -1.44
N ALA A 144 -19.23 12.73 -0.70
CA ALA A 144 -20.50 13.41 -0.93
C ALA A 144 -20.41 14.90 -0.56
N VAL A 145 -19.75 15.23 0.55
CA VAL A 145 -19.43 16.62 0.92
C VAL A 145 -18.60 17.28 -0.17
N GLY A 146 -17.53 16.65 -0.63
CA GLY A 146 -16.69 17.18 -1.70
C GLY A 146 -17.45 17.44 -3.00
N ALA A 147 -18.40 16.57 -3.37
CA ALA A 147 -19.24 16.78 -4.54
C ALA A 147 -20.12 18.04 -4.40
N LYS A 148 -20.70 18.27 -3.21
CA LYS A 148 -21.50 19.48 -2.93
C LYS A 148 -20.65 20.76 -2.94
N VAL A 149 -19.45 20.71 -2.37
CA VAL A 149 -18.49 21.82 -2.43
C VAL A 149 -18.18 22.16 -3.88
N LEU A 150 -17.91 21.17 -4.72
CA LEU A 150 -17.64 21.37 -6.15
C LEU A 150 -18.85 21.95 -6.91
N THR A 151 -20.08 21.64 -6.53
CA THR A 151 -21.28 22.26 -7.14
C THR A 151 -21.51 23.69 -6.71
N ALA A 152 -20.99 24.10 -5.54
CA ALA A 152 -21.06 25.46 -5.05
C ALA A 152 -19.99 26.38 -5.67
N VAL A 153 -19.11 25.85 -6.52
CA VAL A 153 -18.10 26.67 -7.20
C VAL A 153 -18.75 27.36 -8.43
N PRO A 154 -18.69 28.70 -8.54
CA PRO A 154 -19.34 29.43 -9.63
C PRO A 154 -18.78 29.03 -11.00
N ALA A 155 -19.62 28.96 -12.02
CA ALA A 155 -19.20 28.46 -13.34
C ALA A 155 -18.33 29.48 -14.14
N GLY A 156 -17.01 29.26 -14.21
CA GLY A 156 -16.11 29.95 -15.16
C GLY A 156 -14.61 29.73 -14.90
N ARG A 157 -13.86 29.25 -15.91
CA ARG A 157 -12.40 28.94 -16.02
C ARG A 157 -11.69 28.35 -14.77
N GLU A 158 -11.01 27.21 -14.96
CA GLU A 158 -10.16 26.47 -13.99
C GLU A 158 -10.49 26.73 -12.52
N LEU A 159 -11.67 26.24 -12.14
CA LEU A 159 -12.26 26.45 -10.83
C LEU A 159 -11.53 25.62 -9.76
N PHE A 160 -10.97 26.31 -8.77
CA PHE A 160 -10.38 25.65 -7.61
C PHE A 160 -11.44 25.36 -6.55
N TRP A 161 -11.35 24.22 -5.87
CA TRP A 161 -12.33 23.81 -4.87
C TRP A 161 -12.46 24.80 -3.69
N TRP A 162 -11.44 25.60 -3.40
CA TRP A 162 -11.45 26.60 -2.34
C TRP A 162 -12.18 27.90 -2.70
N GLU A 163 -12.63 28.05 -3.96
CA GLU A 163 -13.44 29.17 -4.45
C GLU A 163 -14.94 28.89 -4.36
N ALA A 164 -15.33 27.83 -3.65
CA ALA A 164 -16.73 27.51 -3.40
C ALA A 164 -17.45 28.65 -2.67
N ASP A 165 -18.67 28.96 -3.08
CA ASP A 165 -19.53 29.93 -2.42
C ASP A 165 -19.92 29.42 -1.02
N ALA A 166 -19.34 30.02 0.02
CA ALA A 166 -19.54 29.61 1.40
C ALA A 166 -21.00 29.73 1.85
N GLU A 167 -21.77 30.67 1.28
CA GLU A 167 -23.19 30.88 1.62
C GLU A 167 -24.08 29.78 1.03
N ALA A 168 -23.59 29.04 0.03
CA ALA A 168 -24.29 27.92 -0.60
C ALA A 168 -24.02 26.56 0.09
N LEU A 169 -23.12 26.51 1.09
CA LEU A 169 -22.78 25.29 1.83
C LEU A 169 -23.62 25.13 3.10
N GLY A 170 -24.03 23.90 3.41
CA GLY A 170 -24.66 23.56 4.69
C GLY A 170 -23.66 23.43 5.83
N GLU A 171 -24.15 23.27 7.07
CA GLU A 171 -23.33 23.19 8.30
C GLU A 171 -22.29 22.04 8.26
N ALA A 172 -22.69 20.88 7.74
CA ALA A 172 -21.82 19.72 7.63
C ALA A 172 -20.71 19.92 6.58
N GLU A 173 -21.03 20.59 5.47
CA GLU A 173 -20.09 20.93 4.41
C GLU A 173 -19.12 22.04 4.87
N LEU A 174 -19.61 23.05 5.57
CA LEU A 174 -18.81 24.16 6.12
C LEU A 174 -17.73 23.67 7.09
N THR A 175 -18.08 22.70 7.95
CA THR A 175 -17.14 22.12 8.91
C THR A 175 -15.96 21.44 8.20
N GLU A 176 -16.23 20.64 7.17
CA GLU A 176 -15.18 19.98 6.39
C GLU A 176 -14.43 20.95 5.48
N PHE A 177 -15.11 21.95 4.90
CA PHE A 177 -14.51 23.00 4.08
C PHE A 177 -13.50 23.82 4.89
N THR A 178 -13.87 24.23 6.10
CA THR A 178 -12.97 24.93 7.04
C THR A 178 -11.73 24.09 7.36
N ARG A 179 -11.93 22.79 7.63
CA ARG A 179 -10.83 21.84 7.90
C ARG A 179 -9.90 21.70 6.69
N ALA A 180 -10.46 21.67 5.49
CA ALA A 180 -9.68 21.59 4.25
C ALA A 180 -8.87 22.89 4.01
N LEU A 181 -9.47 24.06 4.23
CA LEU A 181 -8.78 25.36 4.13
C LEU A 181 -7.64 25.49 5.15
N GLN A 182 -7.84 25.02 6.39
CA GLN A 182 -6.77 24.98 7.39
C GLN A 182 -5.61 24.10 6.95
N ARG A 183 -5.89 22.90 6.42
CA ARG A 183 -4.84 22.02 5.87
C ARG A 183 -4.10 22.69 4.71
N LEU A 184 -4.81 23.39 3.82
CA LEU A 184 -4.19 24.11 2.71
C LEU A 184 -3.27 25.22 3.23
N ARG A 185 -3.75 26.05 4.16
CA ARG A 185 -2.97 27.09 4.84
C ARG A 185 -1.68 26.53 5.46
N ASP A 186 -1.79 25.41 6.17
CA ASP A 186 -0.64 24.80 6.85
C ASP A 186 0.37 24.19 5.85
N HIS A 187 -0.10 23.70 4.69
CA HIS A 187 0.79 23.30 3.60
C HIS A 187 1.51 24.49 2.95
N VAL A 188 0.77 25.56 2.64
CA VAL A 188 1.34 26.78 2.06
C VAL A 188 2.37 27.40 3.01
N ARG A 189 2.08 27.47 4.31
CA ARG A 189 3.01 27.96 5.32
C ARG A 189 4.31 27.15 5.36
N ARG A 190 4.21 25.81 5.43
CA ARG A 190 5.40 24.93 5.40
C ARG A 190 6.22 25.11 4.12
N HIS A 191 5.55 25.34 2.99
CA HIS A 191 6.24 25.60 1.73
C HIS A 191 6.95 26.96 1.73
N ALA A 192 6.29 28.02 2.23
CA ALA A 192 6.88 29.34 2.37
C ALA A 192 8.11 29.31 3.30
N ASP A 193 8.01 28.65 4.46
CA ASP A 193 9.12 28.48 5.40
C ASP A 193 10.31 27.75 4.74
N LYS A 194 10.02 26.72 3.93
CA LYS A 194 11.04 25.99 3.16
C LYS A 194 11.73 26.89 2.12
N LEU A 195 10.98 27.72 1.40
CA LEU A 195 11.53 28.65 0.42
C LEU A 195 12.40 29.73 1.09
N GLN A 196 11.98 30.24 2.25
CA GLN A 196 12.75 31.21 3.03
C GLN A 196 14.06 30.59 3.58
N ALA A 197 14.01 29.35 4.05
CA ALA A 197 15.22 28.63 4.49
C ALA A 197 16.21 28.37 3.34
N CYS A 198 15.72 28.23 2.10
CA CYS A 198 16.55 28.04 0.91
C CYS A 198 17.08 29.35 0.31
N ASN A 199 16.64 30.53 0.76
CA ASN A 199 17.09 31.82 0.28
C ASN A 199 17.75 32.63 1.43
N PRO A 200 19.03 32.37 1.75
CA PRO A 200 19.72 33.17 2.76
C PRO A 200 19.85 34.62 2.27
N LEU A 201 19.39 35.58 3.09
CA LEU A 201 19.59 37.01 2.84
C LEU A 201 21.07 37.30 2.56
N PRO A 202 21.40 38.21 1.62
CA PRO A 202 22.79 38.59 1.38
C PRO A 202 23.39 39.10 2.69
N ARG A 203 24.50 38.48 3.12
CA ARG A 203 25.25 38.91 4.30
C ARG A 203 25.62 40.38 4.12
N GLN A 204 25.12 41.25 5.00
CA GLN A 204 25.58 42.64 5.01
C GLN A 204 27.09 42.65 5.29
N PRO A 205 27.88 43.46 4.56
CA PRO A 205 29.31 43.55 4.80
C PRO A 205 29.55 44.07 6.23
N ALA A 206 30.38 43.35 6.97
CA ALA A 206 30.77 43.69 8.32
C ALA A 206 31.32 45.12 8.35
N GLN A 207 30.72 45.98 9.18
CA GLN A 207 31.29 47.28 9.49
C GLN A 207 32.62 47.03 10.22
N THR A 208 33.73 47.23 9.53
CA THR A 208 35.07 47.25 10.12
C THR A 208 35.13 48.42 11.10
N GLY A 209 34.98 48.11 12.39
CA GLY A 209 35.23 49.06 13.48
C GLY A 209 36.67 49.57 13.38
N GLN A 210 36.82 50.87 13.17
CA GLN A 210 38.08 51.58 13.33
C GLN A 210 38.51 51.45 14.80
N GLY A 211 39.46 50.56 15.06
CA GLY A 211 40.17 50.47 16.33
C GLY A 211 41.02 51.73 16.52
N SER A 212 40.56 52.62 17.40
CA SER A 212 41.29 53.80 17.84
C SER A 212 42.45 53.36 18.73
N LEU A 213 43.68 53.59 18.26
CA LEU A 213 44.91 53.49 19.04
C LEU A 213 44.84 54.49 20.21
N LYS A 214 44.90 54.00 21.45
CA LYS A 214 45.37 54.81 22.58
C LYS A 214 46.52 54.11 23.29
N LEU A 215 47.65 54.78 23.19
CA LEU A 215 48.91 54.63 23.92
C LEU A 215 48.69 54.96 25.41
N ALA A 216 49.14 54.10 26.30
CA ALA A 216 49.78 54.41 27.59
C ALA A 216 50.28 53.11 28.23
#